data_AF-A0A2T1DGW7-F1
#
_entry.id   AF-A0A2T1DGW7-F1
#
_cell.length_a   1.000
_cell.length_b   1.000
_cell.length_c   1.000
_cell.angle_alpha   90.00
_cell.angle_beta   90.00
_cell.angle_gamma   90.00
#
_symmetry.space_group_name_H-M   'P 1'
#
loop_
_entity.id
_entity.type
_entity.pdbx_description
1 polymer ?
#
loop_
_entity_poly.entity_id
_entity_poly.type
_entity_poly.pdbx_seq_one_letter_code
_entity_poly.pdbx_strand_id
1 'polypeptide(L)'
;MKKFILLGLAILFLSGLFPTPALAGRYVLNQTPATIQRHFGRPWTIETLKDKPNTKLYTYSPSGVRRVFPTFPKQGKFGMTFVDNRVQTIWLIPNTANNGYFNYNTKQFFNYIFGYEPPIWKDLQYPGGHEGFADYRGCLGDGVVATYIDYLLGSDNITLAYNSICEPPYDRIPKPSV
;
A
#
# COMPACT_ATOMS: atom_id res chain seq x y z
N MET A 1 -13.60 -8.03 59.64
CA MET A 1 -14.66 -8.08 58.60
C MET A 1 -15.07 -6.66 58.23
N LYS A 2 -14.75 -6.22 57.00
CA LYS A 2 -15.58 -5.34 56.15
C LYS A 2 -14.80 -5.03 54.87
N LYS A 3 -15.38 -5.44 53.74
CA LYS A 3 -14.92 -5.22 52.36
C LYS A 3 -15.09 -3.75 52.00
N PHE A 4 -14.11 -3.15 51.35
CA PHE A 4 -14.34 -2.01 50.46
C PHE A 4 -13.66 -2.27 49.12
N ILE A 5 -14.52 -2.42 48.13
CA ILE A 5 -14.25 -2.48 46.69
C ILE A 5 -14.07 -1.05 46.21
N LEU A 6 -12.97 -0.76 45.50
CA LEU A 6 -12.73 0.44 44.68
C LEU A 6 -11.65 0.01 43.66
N LEU A 7 -12.00 -0.60 42.53
CA LEU A 7 -12.58 -0.01 41.31
C LEU A 7 -11.67 1.08 40.71
N GLY A 8 -11.04 0.76 39.57
CA GLY A 8 -10.70 1.76 38.54
C GLY A 8 -9.30 2.38 38.57
N LEU A 9 -8.24 1.56 38.42
CA LEU A 9 -6.97 2.03 37.83
C LEU A 9 -6.58 1.25 36.56
N ALA A 10 -7.58 0.72 35.88
CA ALA A 10 -7.57 0.63 34.43
C ALA A 10 -8.10 1.98 33.91
N ILE A 11 -7.59 2.47 32.76
CA ILE A 11 -7.92 3.76 32.11
C ILE A 11 -7.01 4.93 32.52
N LEU A 12 -5.69 4.85 32.25
CA LEU A 12 -4.86 6.07 32.03
C LEU A 12 -3.54 5.81 31.27
N PHE A 13 -3.37 4.65 30.63
CA PHE A 13 -2.48 4.49 29.45
C PHE A 13 -3.31 4.35 28.15
N LEU A 14 -4.56 4.81 28.17
CA LEU A 14 -5.39 5.11 27.01
C LEU A 14 -5.16 6.56 26.59
N SER A 15 -4.17 6.83 25.74
CA SER A 15 -4.15 8.02 24.83
C SER A 15 -2.87 8.17 23.97
N GLY A 16 -1.85 7.33 24.14
CA GLY A 16 -0.53 7.58 23.54
C GLY A 16 -0.29 7.16 22.08
N LEU A 17 -1.20 6.47 21.39
CA LEU A 17 -0.95 6.01 20.00
C LEU A 17 -2.27 5.90 19.23
N PHE A 18 -2.98 7.02 19.03
CA PHE A 18 -4.08 7.03 18.06
C PHE A 18 -3.47 7.13 16.64
N PRO A 19 -3.43 6.06 15.81
CA PRO A 19 -3.40 6.31 14.38
C PRO A 19 -4.68 7.08 14.05
N THR A 20 -4.52 8.23 13.38
CA THR A 20 -5.61 9.02 12.81
C THR A 20 -6.61 8.10 12.13
N PRO A 21 -7.93 8.37 12.24
CA PRO A 21 -8.94 7.49 11.70
C PRO A 21 -8.69 7.32 10.20
N ALA A 22 -8.40 6.09 9.78
CA ALA A 22 -8.68 5.65 8.41
C ALA A 22 -10.20 5.47 8.28
N LEU A 23 -10.98 6.54 8.51
CA LEU A 23 -12.37 6.58 8.11
C LEU A 23 -12.39 6.81 6.59
N ALA A 24 -12.99 5.82 5.92
CA ALA A 24 -13.00 5.56 4.48
C ALA A 24 -11.62 5.26 3.89
N GLY A 25 -11.26 3.96 3.85
CA GLY A 25 -10.23 3.39 2.98
C GLY A 25 -8.90 3.00 3.63
N ARG A 26 -8.43 1.77 3.35
CA ARG A 26 -7.42 1.03 4.13
C ARG A 26 -5.96 1.46 3.92
N TYR A 27 -5.55 2.64 4.39
CA TYR A 27 -4.17 3.12 4.19
C TYR A 27 -3.08 2.15 4.74
N VAL A 28 -2.44 1.39 3.85
CA VAL A 28 -1.51 0.27 4.12
C VAL A 28 -0.09 0.73 4.50
N LEU A 29 0.32 1.92 4.06
CA LEU A 29 1.62 2.49 4.40
C LEU A 29 1.70 2.83 5.90
N ASN A 30 2.90 2.72 6.47
CA ASN A 30 3.19 2.89 7.90
C ASN A 30 2.41 1.94 8.84
N GLN A 31 1.77 0.90 8.32
CA GLN A 31 1.12 -0.13 9.12
C GLN A 31 2.13 -1.19 9.60
N THR A 32 1.80 -1.87 10.70
CA THR A 32 2.62 -2.96 11.24
C THR A 32 2.36 -4.28 10.49
N PRO A 33 3.29 -5.25 10.53
CA PRO A 33 3.05 -6.57 9.92
C PRO A 33 1.77 -7.25 10.39
N ALA A 34 1.42 -7.09 11.67
CA ALA A 34 0.19 -7.65 12.24
C ALA A 34 -1.06 -7.05 11.57
N THR A 35 -1.09 -5.74 11.32
CA THR A 35 -2.17 -5.11 10.57
C THR A 35 -2.21 -5.59 9.12
N ILE A 36 -1.06 -5.65 8.44
CA ILE A 36 -0.99 -6.14 7.06
C ILE A 36 -1.47 -7.59 6.94
N GLN A 37 -1.08 -8.45 7.87
CA GLN A 37 -1.47 -9.86 7.87
C GLN A 37 -2.99 -10.05 7.97
N ARG A 38 -3.71 -9.14 8.65
CA ARG A 38 -5.17 -9.16 8.70
C ARG A 38 -5.82 -8.83 7.36
N HIS A 39 -5.12 -8.11 6.48
CA HIS A 39 -5.64 -7.69 5.17
C HIS A 39 -5.21 -8.63 4.04
N PHE A 40 -3.93 -9.00 3.98
CA PHE A 40 -3.37 -9.80 2.88
C PHE A 40 -3.10 -11.26 3.24
N GLY A 41 -3.21 -11.63 4.53
CA GLY A 41 -2.83 -12.94 5.04
C GLY A 41 -1.35 -13.03 5.40
N ARG A 42 -0.87 -14.24 5.70
CA ARG A 42 0.53 -14.47 6.03
C ARG A 42 1.42 -14.29 4.79
N PRO A 43 2.60 -13.65 4.92
CA PRO A 43 3.57 -13.64 3.83
C PRO A 43 4.04 -15.07 3.56
N TRP A 44 4.38 -15.33 2.31
CA TRP A 44 4.98 -16.59 1.87
C TRP A 44 6.48 -16.62 2.21
N THR A 45 7.19 -15.52 1.99
CA THR A 45 8.59 -15.37 2.38
C THR A 45 8.80 -14.07 3.14
N ILE A 46 9.77 -14.09 4.05
CA ILE A 46 10.27 -12.92 4.79
C ILE A 46 11.79 -12.96 4.67
N GLU A 47 12.36 -11.91 4.09
CA GLU A 47 13.81 -11.78 3.91
C GLU A 47 14.29 -10.49 4.58
N THR A 48 15.41 -10.55 5.29
CA THR A 48 16.08 -9.34 5.78
C THR A 48 17.09 -8.89 4.73
N LEU A 49 17.03 -7.63 4.32
CA LEU A 49 17.92 -7.12 3.29
C LEU A 49 19.34 -6.99 3.86
N LYS A 50 20.33 -7.61 3.20
CA LYS A 50 21.72 -7.70 3.70
C LYS A 50 22.33 -6.33 4.02
N ASP A 51 22.05 -5.34 3.19
CA ASP A 51 22.60 -3.98 3.33
C ASP A 51 21.73 -3.05 4.19
N LYS A 52 20.59 -3.55 4.70
CA LYS A 52 19.63 -2.79 5.50
C LYS A 52 19.02 -3.68 6.59
N PRO A 53 19.71 -3.89 7.73
CA PRO A 53 19.33 -4.88 8.74
C PRO A 53 17.97 -4.61 9.41
N ASN A 54 17.52 -3.35 9.39
CA ASN A 54 16.19 -2.96 9.87
C ASN A 54 15.09 -3.09 8.81
N THR A 55 15.44 -3.55 7.60
CA THR A 55 14.55 -3.65 6.46
C THR A 55 14.23 -5.10 6.14
N LYS A 56 12.93 -5.42 6.07
CA LYS A 56 12.42 -6.75 5.74
C LYS A 56 11.55 -6.70 4.49
N LEU A 57 11.80 -7.61 3.56
CA LEU A 57 10.97 -7.85 2.39
C LEU A 57 9.99 -8.98 2.69
N TYR A 58 8.70 -8.69 2.57
CA TYR A 58 7.62 -9.66 2.71
C TYR A 58 7.05 -9.92 1.33
N THR A 59 7.10 -11.16 0.87
CA THR A 59 6.51 -11.57 -0.42
C THR A 59 5.30 -12.46 -0.17
N TYR A 60 4.24 -12.26 -0.95
CA TYR A 60 3.00 -13.01 -0.81
C TYR A 60 2.83 -13.98 -1.97
N SER A 61 2.18 -15.12 -1.71
CA SER A 61 1.86 -16.06 -2.77
C SER A 61 0.79 -15.48 -3.70
N PRO A 62 0.88 -15.71 -5.03
CA PRO A 62 -0.13 -15.22 -5.97
C PRO A 62 -1.54 -15.72 -5.63
N SER A 63 -1.66 -16.96 -5.15
CA SER A 63 -2.94 -17.53 -4.71
C SER A 63 -3.54 -16.77 -3.51
N GLY A 64 -2.70 -16.34 -2.56
CA GLY A 64 -3.14 -15.55 -1.41
C GLY A 64 -3.62 -14.17 -1.80
N VAL A 65 -2.89 -13.52 -2.71
CA VAL A 65 -3.20 -12.20 -3.28
C VAL A 65 -4.50 -12.23 -4.07
N ARG A 66 -4.77 -13.31 -4.81
CA ARG A 66 -6.01 -13.49 -5.59
C ARG A 66 -7.29 -13.56 -4.76
N ARG A 67 -7.21 -13.78 -3.44
CA ARG A 67 -8.36 -13.64 -2.54
C ARG A 67 -8.84 -12.19 -2.42
N VAL A 68 -7.91 -11.26 -2.60
CA VAL A 68 -8.15 -9.82 -2.54
C VAL A 68 -8.31 -9.23 -3.94
N PHE A 69 -7.51 -9.69 -4.89
CA PHE A 69 -7.51 -9.25 -6.27
C PHE A 69 -7.77 -10.44 -7.20
N PRO A 70 -9.03 -10.87 -7.43
CA PRO A 70 -9.34 -12.12 -8.15
C PRO A 70 -8.75 -12.21 -9.57
N THR A 71 -8.61 -11.06 -10.22
CA THR A 71 -8.02 -10.85 -11.55
C THR A 71 -6.49 -10.86 -11.57
N PHE A 72 -5.84 -10.91 -10.39
CA PHE A 72 -4.38 -10.90 -10.29
C PHE A 72 -3.79 -12.16 -10.98
N PRO A 73 -2.77 -12.02 -11.84
CA PRO A 73 -2.19 -13.14 -12.57
C PRO A 73 -1.56 -14.20 -11.65
N LYS A 74 -1.58 -15.47 -12.08
CA LYS A 74 -1.04 -16.60 -11.30
C LYS A 74 0.48 -16.50 -11.10
N GLN A 75 1.16 -15.85 -12.03
CA GLN A 75 2.60 -15.62 -12.06
C GLN A 75 2.99 -14.21 -11.57
N GLY A 76 2.01 -13.37 -11.25
CA GLY A 76 2.24 -12.02 -10.75
C GLY A 76 2.97 -12.07 -9.41
N LYS A 77 3.70 -11.01 -9.08
CA LYS A 77 4.42 -10.88 -7.81
C LYS A 77 3.82 -9.75 -6.99
N PHE A 78 3.72 -9.95 -5.69
CA PHE A 78 3.25 -8.93 -4.76
C PHE A 78 4.07 -8.98 -3.48
N GLY A 79 4.45 -7.82 -2.98
CA GLY A 79 5.19 -7.73 -1.74
C GLY A 79 5.24 -6.34 -1.15
N MET A 80 5.86 -6.29 0.01
CA MET A 80 6.00 -5.09 0.82
C MET A 80 7.37 -5.05 1.47
N THR A 81 7.91 -3.85 1.58
CA THR A 81 9.13 -3.60 2.34
C THR A 81 8.75 -2.92 3.65
N PHE A 82 9.24 -3.47 4.76
CA PHE A 82 9.07 -2.94 6.09
C PHE A 82 10.40 -2.37 6.57
N VAL A 83 10.42 -1.11 6.99
CA VAL A 83 11.56 -0.48 7.68
C VAL A 83 11.11 -0.22 9.11
N ASP A 84 11.91 -0.63 10.09
CA ASP A 84 11.59 -0.49 11.51
C ASP A 84 10.18 -1.01 11.86
N ASN A 85 9.83 -2.16 11.26
CA ASN A 85 8.55 -2.84 11.45
C ASN A 85 7.32 -2.05 10.95
N ARG A 86 7.52 -1.14 9.99
CA ARG A 86 6.47 -0.33 9.36
C ARG A 86 6.54 -0.44 7.84
N VAL A 87 5.42 -0.63 7.16
CA VAL A 87 5.41 -0.66 5.68
C VAL A 87 5.88 0.67 5.13
N GLN A 88 6.93 0.65 4.32
CA GLN A 88 7.43 1.82 3.59
C GLN A 88 7.18 1.74 2.10
N THR A 89 7.06 0.53 1.56
CA THR A 89 6.84 0.30 0.14
C THR A 89 5.93 -0.89 -0.06
N ILE A 90 5.03 -0.77 -1.01
CA ILE A 90 4.16 -1.84 -1.50
C ILE A 90 4.40 -1.91 -3.00
N TRP A 91 4.56 -3.10 -3.53
CA TRP A 91 4.75 -3.30 -4.95
C TRP A 91 3.89 -4.46 -5.43
N LEU A 92 3.31 -4.30 -6.62
CA LEU A 92 2.45 -5.24 -7.29
C LEU A 92 2.87 -5.27 -8.76
N ILE A 93 3.33 -6.44 -9.18
CA ILE A 93 3.87 -6.69 -10.52
C ILE A 93 3.00 -7.79 -11.14
N PRO A 94 1.93 -7.43 -11.85
CA PRO A 94 1.05 -8.41 -12.49
C PRO A 94 1.78 -9.29 -13.52
N ASN A 95 2.86 -8.78 -14.15
CA ASN A 95 3.70 -9.40 -15.19
C ASN A 95 3.11 -10.66 -15.86
N THR A 96 2.56 -10.46 -17.06
CA THR A 96 2.03 -11.53 -17.92
C THR A 96 3.10 -12.04 -18.87
N ALA A 97 4.10 -12.77 -18.35
CA ALA A 97 5.27 -13.23 -19.12
C ALA A 97 4.98 -14.08 -20.39
N ASN A 98 3.75 -14.48 -20.68
CA ASN A 98 3.48 -15.45 -21.75
C ASN A 98 2.69 -14.92 -22.95
N ASN A 99 1.96 -13.79 -22.86
CA ASN A 99 0.99 -13.44 -23.92
C ASN A 99 0.99 -11.95 -24.33
N GLY A 100 1.85 -11.10 -23.77
CA GLY A 100 1.92 -9.67 -24.13
C GLY A 100 0.70 -8.82 -23.74
N TYR A 101 -0.32 -9.42 -23.12
CA TYR A 101 -1.53 -8.74 -22.69
C TYR A 101 -1.51 -8.47 -21.18
N PHE A 102 -1.16 -7.23 -20.81
CA PHE A 102 -1.40 -6.72 -19.47
C PHE A 102 -2.91 -6.49 -19.34
N ASN A 103 -3.60 -7.17 -18.42
CA ASN A 103 -5.03 -6.95 -18.15
C ASN A 103 -5.27 -6.79 -16.64
N TYR A 104 -4.36 -6.08 -15.99
CA TYR A 104 -4.53 -5.72 -14.59
C TYR A 104 -4.93 -4.25 -14.49
N ASN A 105 -5.99 -3.99 -13.73
CA ASN A 105 -6.53 -2.66 -13.56
C ASN A 105 -6.01 -2.06 -12.25
N THR A 106 -5.13 -1.05 -12.35
CA THR A 106 -4.59 -0.27 -11.21
C THR A 106 -5.67 0.28 -10.29
N LYS A 107 -6.85 0.64 -10.83
CA LYS A 107 -7.96 1.15 -10.04
C LYS A 107 -8.43 0.16 -8.98
N GLN A 108 -8.40 -1.13 -9.26
CA GLN A 108 -8.76 -2.15 -8.26
C GLN A 108 -7.75 -2.18 -7.11
N PHE A 109 -6.46 -2.05 -7.43
CA PHE A 109 -5.40 -1.95 -6.43
C PHE A 109 -5.58 -0.70 -5.57
N PHE A 110 -5.73 0.47 -6.19
CA PHE A 110 -5.93 1.71 -5.47
C PHE A 110 -7.21 1.70 -4.63
N ASN A 111 -8.34 1.25 -5.16
CA ASN A 111 -9.58 1.14 -4.38
C ASN A 111 -9.43 0.20 -3.18
N TYR A 112 -8.67 -0.89 -3.31
CA TYR A 112 -8.45 -1.77 -2.16
C TYR A 112 -7.56 -1.14 -1.09
N ILE A 113 -6.49 -0.46 -1.50
CA ILE A 113 -5.56 0.22 -0.60
C ILE A 113 -6.22 1.47 -0.02
N PHE A 114 -6.71 2.39 -0.81
CA PHE A 114 -7.19 3.69 -0.35
C PHE A 114 -8.69 3.76 -0.12
N GLY A 115 -9.48 2.74 -0.46
CA GLY A 115 -10.95 2.79 -0.43
C GLY A 115 -11.60 3.57 -1.58
N TYR A 116 -10.78 4.27 -2.37
CA TYR A 116 -11.13 5.04 -3.56
C TYR A 116 -9.93 5.05 -4.51
N GLU A 117 -10.12 5.53 -5.74
CA GLU A 117 -9.01 5.82 -6.66
C GLU A 117 -8.51 7.24 -6.37
N PRO A 118 -7.35 7.41 -5.71
CA PRO A 118 -6.87 8.73 -5.36
C PRO A 118 -6.46 9.50 -6.60
N PRO A 119 -6.85 10.78 -6.73
CA PRO A 119 -6.34 11.61 -7.81
C PRO A 119 -4.83 11.83 -7.63
N ILE A 120 -4.10 11.91 -8.74
CA ILE A 120 -2.72 12.38 -8.73
C ILE A 120 -2.77 13.90 -8.53
N TRP A 121 -2.33 14.40 -7.37
CA TRP A 121 -2.38 15.84 -7.06
C TRP A 121 -1.14 16.59 -7.52
N LYS A 122 -0.01 15.88 -7.65
CA LYS A 122 1.22 16.41 -8.23
C LYS A 122 1.87 15.34 -9.07
N ASP A 123 1.92 15.60 -10.37
CA ASP A 123 2.75 14.82 -11.27
C ASP A 123 4.22 15.07 -10.92
N LEU A 124 4.97 13.99 -10.71
CA LEU A 124 6.40 14.06 -10.44
C LEU A 124 7.25 13.82 -11.69
N GLN A 125 6.59 13.65 -12.85
CA GLN A 125 7.13 13.46 -14.20
C GLN A 125 8.47 12.75 -14.31
N TYR A 126 8.47 11.61 -15.02
CA TYR A 126 9.65 11.16 -15.76
C TYR A 126 9.31 11.26 -17.26
N PRO A 127 10.17 11.86 -18.12
CA PRO A 127 9.87 12.05 -19.53
C PRO A 127 10.15 10.74 -20.27
N GLY A 128 9.18 9.83 -20.27
CA GLY A 128 9.35 8.52 -20.88
C GLY A 128 8.01 7.87 -21.19
N GLY A 129 7.65 7.92 -22.46
CA GLY A 129 6.59 7.11 -23.04
C GLY A 129 6.99 6.83 -24.48
N HIS A 130 7.06 5.57 -24.86
CA HIS A 130 7.19 5.17 -26.25
C HIS A 130 5.83 4.72 -26.77
N GLU A 131 5.72 4.55 -28.08
CA GLU A 131 4.50 4.03 -28.69
C GLU A 131 4.09 2.70 -28.02
N GLY A 132 2.94 2.70 -27.36
CA GLY A 132 2.36 1.51 -26.71
C GLY A 132 2.33 1.50 -25.17
N PHE A 133 2.99 2.42 -24.47
CA PHE A 133 2.89 2.52 -22.99
C PHE A 133 3.18 3.93 -22.45
N ALA A 134 2.72 4.18 -21.22
CA ALA A 134 2.95 5.41 -20.47
C ALA A 134 3.45 5.09 -19.05
N ASP A 135 4.59 5.67 -18.67
CA ASP A 135 5.12 5.59 -17.32
C ASP A 135 4.51 6.69 -16.46
N TYR A 136 3.86 6.31 -15.36
CA TYR A 136 3.28 7.24 -14.41
C TYR A 136 4.13 7.31 -13.15
N ARG A 137 4.35 8.53 -12.66
CA ARG A 137 4.93 8.80 -11.36
C ARG A 137 4.30 10.05 -10.76
N GLY A 138 3.52 9.89 -9.71
CA GLY A 138 2.77 11.00 -9.13
C GLY A 138 2.58 10.87 -7.63
N CYS A 139 2.40 12.01 -6.97
CA CYS A 139 1.99 12.05 -5.59
C CYS A 139 0.47 11.83 -5.47
N LEU A 140 0.06 10.97 -4.55
CA LEU A 140 -1.35 10.67 -4.26
C LEU A 140 -1.90 11.40 -3.04
N GLY A 141 -1.02 11.86 -2.15
CA GLY A 141 -1.42 12.57 -0.94
C GLY A 141 -0.63 12.04 0.25
N ASP A 142 -0.60 12.76 1.38
CA ASP A 142 -0.10 12.32 2.68
C ASP A 142 1.26 11.58 2.65
N GLY A 143 2.20 12.08 1.84
CA GLY A 143 3.54 11.49 1.71
C GLY A 143 3.60 10.26 0.81
N VAL A 144 2.55 9.95 0.04
CA VAL A 144 2.53 8.80 -0.89
C VAL A 144 2.91 9.20 -2.29
N VAL A 145 3.90 8.51 -2.85
CA VAL A 145 4.16 8.45 -4.28
C VAL A 145 3.65 7.13 -4.85
N ALA A 146 3.04 7.20 -6.03
CA ALA A 146 2.72 6.05 -6.88
C ALA A 146 3.57 6.06 -8.13
N THR A 147 4.03 4.88 -8.53
CA THR A 147 4.69 4.64 -9.83
C THR A 147 4.06 3.42 -10.47
N TYR A 148 3.74 3.47 -11.76
CA TYR A 148 3.25 2.31 -12.52
C TYR A 148 3.40 2.56 -14.02
N ILE A 149 3.32 1.50 -14.81
CA ILE A 149 3.33 1.57 -16.28
C ILE A 149 1.93 1.22 -16.74
N ASP A 150 1.28 2.07 -17.54
CA ASP A 150 0.05 1.68 -18.24
C ASP A 150 0.33 1.34 -19.70
N TYR A 151 -0.30 0.27 -20.14
CA TYR A 151 -0.41 -0.17 -21.53
C TYR A 151 -1.87 -0.03 -21.97
N LEU A 152 -2.12 -0.18 -23.28
CA LEU A 152 -3.48 -0.12 -23.85
C LEU A 152 -4.50 -1.02 -23.14
N LEU A 153 -4.06 -2.14 -22.57
CA LEU A 153 -4.94 -3.18 -22.03
C LEU A 153 -4.86 -3.33 -20.51
N GLY A 154 -3.93 -2.65 -19.83
CA GLY A 154 -3.74 -2.75 -18.39
C GLY A 154 -2.39 -2.23 -17.92
N SER A 155 -2.09 -2.43 -16.64
CA SER A 155 -0.93 -1.82 -15.98
C SER A 155 0.07 -2.84 -15.42
N ASP A 156 1.32 -2.43 -15.26
CA ASP A 156 2.39 -3.22 -14.64
C ASP A 156 3.27 -2.37 -13.70
N ASN A 157 4.15 -3.04 -12.95
CA ASN A 157 5.17 -2.43 -12.07
C ASN A 157 4.61 -1.38 -11.09
N ILE A 158 3.45 -1.66 -10.52
CA ILE A 158 2.73 -0.75 -9.64
C ILE A 158 3.44 -0.71 -8.29
N THR A 159 3.83 0.48 -7.85
CA THR A 159 4.55 0.71 -6.60
C THR A 159 3.91 1.88 -5.86
N LEU A 160 3.71 1.71 -4.55
CA LEU A 160 3.36 2.77 -3.61
C LEU A 160 4.47 2.88 -2.58
N ALA A 161 4.98 4.08 -2.36
CA ALA A 161 6.03 4.31 -1.38
C ALA A 161 5.82 5.62 -0.62
N TYR A 162 6.43 5.71 0.56
CA TYR A 162 6.58 6.98 1.23
C TYR A 162 7.62 7.86 0.53
N ASN A 163 7.31 9.13 0.33
CA ASN A 163 8.20 10.15 -0.20
C ASN A 163 7.84 11.51 0.39
N SER A 164 8.80 12.17 1.05
CA SER A 164 8.59 13.47 1.69
C SER A 164 8.24 14.59 0.71
N ILE A 165 8.59 14.47 -0.57
CA ILE A 165 8.17 15.43 -1.62
C ILE A 165 6.64 15.43 -1.79
N CYS A 166 5.98 14.34 -1.38
CA CYS A 166 4.54 14.18 -1.44
C CYS A 166 3.82 14.56 -0.13
N GLU A 167 4.52 15.08 0.87
CA GLU A 167 3.91 15.61 2.10
C GLU A 167 3.29 17.01 1.87
N PRO A 168 2.30 17.43 2.68
CA PRO A 168 1.73 18.78 2.63
C PRO A 168 2.82 19.87 2.62
N PRO A 169 2.59 21.00 1.93
CA PRO A 169 1.54 21.93 2.36
C PRO A 169 0.38 22.16 1.36
N TYR A 170 0.16 21.27 0.40
CA TYR A 170 -0.98 21.39 -0.53
C TYR A 170 -2.33 21.27 0.19
N ASP A 171 -3.34 21.98 -0.31
CA ASP A 171 -4.72 21.82 0.14
C ASP A 171 -5.12 20.35 0.00
N ARG A 172 -5.46 19.72 1.12
CA ARG A 172 -5.89 18.32 1.12
C ARG A 172 -7.10 18.21 0.21
N ILE A 173 -6.96 17.48 -0.89
CA ILE A 173 -8.09 17.20 -1.78
C ILE A 173 -9.17 16.55 -0.91
N PRO A 174 -10.38 17.14 -0.83
CA PRO A 174 -11.46 16.55 -0.06
C PRO A 174 -11.70 15.12 -0.56
N LYS A 175 -11.65 14.15 0.35
CA LYS A 175 -12.08 12.78 0.02
C LYS A 175 -13.50 12.85 -0.52
N PRO A 176 -13.84 12.14 -1.61
CA PRO A 176 -15.22 12.00 -2.03
C PRO A 176 -16.04 11.50 -0.84
N SER A 177 -17.08 12.23 -0.45
CA SER A 177 -18.07 11.75 0.50
C SER A 177 -18.79 10.56 -0.13
N VAL A 178 -18.57 9.36 0.44
CA VAL A 178 -19.26 8.12 0.08
C VAL A 178 -20.63 8.09 0.74
#